data_AF-A0A0B0N673-F1
#
_entry.id   AF-A0A0B0N673-F1
#
_cell.length_a   1.000
_cell.length_b   1.000
_cell.length_c   1.000
_cell.angle_alpha   90.00
_cell.angle_beta   90.00
_cell.angle_gamma   90.00
#
_symmetry.space_group_name_H-M   'P 1'
#
loop_
_entity.id
_entity.type
_entity.pdbx_description
1 polymer ?
#
loop_
_entity_poly.entity_id
_entity_poly.type
_entity_poly.pdbx_seq_one_letter_code
_entity_poly.pdbx_strand_id
1 'polypeptide(L)'
;MRRVQGRTLLKDLYDLNPVECVKERFSSEVSDDYIKKALGKKWRDHKSTLKKQYFKKDISLEEKLSKCPAGNAEDHERIGTSNRKKQKSTYMTGSRSFAFVAEAEEKLKEKKAKYEAIASTDSFVNLENIDNRIITAVLGPERYGRVRFQGSGVTPTQYFGSGSQQYMPSGS
;
A
#
# COMPACT_ATOMS: atom_id res chain seq x y z
N MET A 1 39.34 -31.68 16.07
CA MET A 1 39.55 -31.69 14.60
C MET A 1 39.08 -30.36 14.02
N ARG A 2 40.00 -29.54 13.49
CA ARG A 2 39.66 -28.27 12.83
C ARG A 2 39.27 -28.57 11.38
N ARG A 3 38.02 -28.26 10.99
CA ARG A 3 37.59 -28.41 9.60
C ARG A 3 38.29 -27.34 8.77
N VAL A 4 39.13 -27.77 7.83
CA VAL A 4 39.75 -26.90 6.83
C VAL A 4 38.61 -26.38 5.96
N GLN A 5 38.35 -25.07 6.02
CA GLN A 5 37.30 -24.43 5.26
C GLN A 5 37.77 -24.36 3.79
N GLY A 6 37.30 -25.30 2.97
CA GLY A 6 37.58 -25.31 1.53
C GLY A 6 37.17 -23.98 0.90
N ARG A 7 38.03 -23.43 0.04
CA ARG A 7 37.74 -22.21 -0.73
C ARG A 7 36.77 -22.57 -1.86
N THR A 8 35.48 -22.41 -1.64
CA THR A 8 34.47 -22.44 -2.72
C THR A 8 34.63 -21.20 -3.58
N LEU A 9 34.76 -21.34 -4.90
CA LEU A 9 34.80 -20.18 -5.80
C LEU A 9 33.39 -19.58 -5.91
N LEU A 10 33.30 -18.26 -6.12
CA LEU A 10 32.00 -17.57 -6.22
C LEU A 10 31.13 -18.11 -7.36
N LYS A 11 31.75 -18.70 -8.40
CA LYS A 11 31.07 -19.33 -9.53
C LYS A 11 30.28 -20.56 -9.08
N ASP A 12 30.90 -21.39 -8.24
CA ASP A 12 30.29 -22.59 -7.66
C ASP A 12 29.07 -22.26 -6.79
N LEU A 13 28.98 -21.02 -6.28
CA LEU A 13 27.85 -20.55 -5.46
C LEU A 13 26.56 -20.32 -6.26
N TYR A 14 26.65 -20.05 -7.57
CA TYR A 14 25.48 -19.80 -8.41
C TYR A 14 24.80 -21.09 -8.87
N ASP A 15 25.54 -22.20 -8.90
CA ASP A 15 25.03 -23.51 -9.32
C ASP A 15 24.53 -24.35 -8.14
N LEU A 16 24.75 -23.91 -6.90
CA LEU A 16 24.31 -24.63 -5.70
C LEU A 16 22.83 -24.40 -5.42
N ASN A 17 22.07 -25.50 -5.30
CA ASN A 17 20.71 -25.46 -4.77
C ASN A 17 20.76 -25.44 -3.23
N PRO A 18 20.42 -24.31 -2.58
CA PRO A 18 20.54 -24.19 -1.12
C PRO A 18 19.57 -25.10 -0.37
N VAL A 19 18.47 -25.56 -1.00
CA VAL A 19 17.53 -26.50 -0.38
C VAL A 19 18.11 -27.90 -0.35
N GLU A 20 18.70 -28.34 -1.46
CA GLU A 20 19.40 -29.64 -1.54
C GLU A 20 20.59 -29.70 -0.58
N CYS A 21 21.39 -28.63 -0.49
CA CYS A 21 22.50 -28.55 0.46
C CYS A 21 22.06 -28.75 1.92
N VAL A 22 20.89 -28.22 2.28
CA VAL A 22 20.32 -28.39 3.64
C VAL A 22 19.84 -29.81 3.83
N LYS A 23 19.14 -30.39 2.84
CA LYS A 23 18.65 -31.76 2.92
C LYS A 23 19.77 -32.79 2.98
N GLU A 24 20.81 -32.63 2.17
CA GLU A 24 22.00 -33.49 2.16
C GLU A 24 22.72 -33.43 3.52
N ARG A 25 22.89 -32.22 4.07
CA ARG A 25 23.66 -32.02 5.30
C ARG A 25 22.95 -32.43 6.58
N PHE A 26 21.62 -32.40 6.59
CA PHE A 26 20.82 -32.70 7.79
C PHE A 26 19.96 -33.96 7.64
N SER A 27 20.03 -34.66 6.50
CA SER A 27 19.25 -35.88 6.19
C SER A 27 17.77 -35.74 6.56
N SER A 28 17.19 -34.59 6.23
CA SER A 28 15.92 -34.14 6.81
C SER A 28 14.80 -34.11 5.76
N GLU A 29 13.70 -34.81 6.04
CA GLU A 29 12.46 -34.83 5.23
C GLU A 29 11.58 -33.59 5.49
N VAL A 30 12.21 -32.44 5.69
CA VAL A 30 11.49 -31.18 5.90
C VAL A 30 11.04 -30.62 4.56
N SER A 31 9.83 -30.08 4.52
CA SER A 31 9.26 -29.51 3.28
C SER A 31 10.10 -28.35 2.75
N ASP A 32 10.27 -28.32 1.43
CA ASP A 32 11.03 -27.27 0.73
C ASP A 32 10.53 -25.88 1.07
N ASP A 33 9.20 -25.74 1.23
CA ASP A 33 8.56 -24.48 1.57
C ASP A 33 8.99 -23.98 2.95
N TYR A 34 9.13 -24.87 3.92
CA TYR A 34 9.65 -24.50 5.23
C TYR A 34 11.11 -24.05 5.15
N ILE A 35 11.96 -24.79 4.43
CA ILE A 35 13.39 -24.47 4.24
C ILE A 35 13.53 -23.11 3.55
N LYS A 36 12.79 -22.86 2.45
CA LYS A 36 12.78 -21.58 1.73
C LYS A 36 12.31 -20.43 2.62
N LYS A 37 11.27 -20.64 3.45
CA LYS A 37 10.79 -19.62 4.40
C LYS A 37 11.84 -19.30 5.47
N ALA A 38 12.47 -20.32 6.04
CA ALA A 38 13.49 -20.17 7.08
C ALA A 38 14.75 -19.49 6.55
N LEU A 39 15.26 -19.94 5.40
CA LEU A 39 16.39 -19.32 4.70
C LEU A 39 16.07 -17.87 4.31
N GLY A 40 14.87 -17.63 3.76
CA GLY A 40 14.42 -16.29 3.41
C GLY A 40 14.35 -15.35 4.61
N LYS A 41 13.90 -15.84 5.78
CA LYS A 41 13.90 -15.06 7.03
C LYS A 41 15.32 -14.71 7.46
N LYS A 42 16.21 -15.71 7.54
CA LYS A 42 17.63 -15.50 7.91
C LYS A 42 18.33 -14.53 6.96
N TRP A 43 18.07 -14.65 5.67
CA TRP A 43 18.58 -13.71 4.66
C TRP A 43 18.09 -12.28 4.89
N ARG A 44 16.78 -12.09 5.15
CA ARG A 44 16.23 -10.76 5.46
C ARG A 44 16.87 -10.15 6.71
N ASP A 45 17.01 -10.92 7.77
CA ASP A 45 17.61 -10.47 9.04
C ASP A 45 19.09 -10.11 8.86
N HIS A 46 19.84 -10.95 8.15
CA HIS A 46 21.25 -10.71 7.84
C HIS A 46 21.41 -9.46 6.97
N LYS A 47 20.61 -9.32 5.91
CA LYS A 47 20.60 -8.12 5.06
C LYS A 47 20.25 -6.86 5.85
N SER A 48 19.33 -6.93 6.80
CA SER A 48 19.00 -5.82 7.71
C SER A 48 20.20 -5.45 8.58
N THR A 49 20.89 -6.45 9.14
CA THR A 49 22.10 -6.26 9.94
C THR A 49 23.21 -5.60 9.13
N LEU A 50 23.47 -6.09 7.91
CA LEU A 50 24.46 -5.49 6.99
C LEU A 50 24.10 -4.05 6.64
N LYS A 51 22.83 -3.77 6.35
CA LYS A 51 22.39 -2.38 6.13
C LYS A 51 22.69 -1.51 7.34
N LYS A 52 22.44 -1.95 8.56
CA LYS A 52 22.77 -1.15 9.76
C LYS A 52 24.28 -0.91 9.91
N GLN A 53 25.11 -1.92 9.65
CA GLN A 53 26.56 -1.81 9.82
C GLN A 53 27.23 -0.95 8.75
N TYR A 54 26.82 -1.09 7.50
CA TYR A 54 27.54 -0.52 6.36
C TYR A 54 26.83 0.66 5.68
N PHE A 55 25.52 0.84 5.90
CA PHE A 55 24.79 1.95 5.29
C PHE A 55 25.05 3.24 6.06
N LYS A 56 25.94 4.07 5.52
CA LYS A 56 26.19 5.42 6.00
C LYS A 56 25.04 6.33 5.56
N LYS A 57 24.24 6.81 6.52
CA LYS A 57 23.07 7.66 6.26
C LYS A 57 23.45 9.03 5.70
N ASP A 58 24.59 9.56 6.14
CA ASP A 58 25.01 10.93 5.88
C ASP A 58 25.96 11.06 4.68
N ILE A 59 26.02 10.04 3.79
CA ILE A 59 26.76 10.17 2.53
C ILE A 59 26.08 11.26 1.69
N SER A 60 26.87 12.26 1.30
CA SER A 60 26.44 13.33 0.40
C SER A 60 26.04 12.78 -0.98
N LEU A 61 25.19 13.50 -1.70
CA LEU A 61 24.74 13.09 -3.04
C LEU A 61 25.94 12.90 -3.98
N GLU A 62 26.89 13.84 -3.95
CA GLU A 62 28.13 13.80 -4.73
C GLU A 62 28.98 12.55 -4.44
N GLU A 63 29.16 12.19 -3.17
CA GLU A 63 29.93 11.00 -2.81
C GLU A 63 29.21 9.70 -3.20
N LYS A 64 27.86 9.69 -3.24
CA LYS A 64 27.07 8.57 -3.79
C LYS A 64 27.29 8.44 -5.29
N LEU A 65 27.25 9.55 -6.04
CA LEU A 65 27.45 9.55 -7.49
C LEU A 65 28.87 9.11 -7.86
N SER A 66 29.87 9.50 -7.08
CA SER A 66 31.26 9.08 -7.28
C SER A 66 31.48 7.57 -7.03
N LYS A 67 30.75 6.95 -6.09
CA LYS A 67 30.82 5.50 -5.81
C LYS A 67 29.97 4.63 -6.75
N CYS A 68 29.07 5.23 -7.53
CA CYS A 68 28.28 4.48 -8.49
C CYS A 68 29.20 3.95 -9.60
N PRO A 69 29.26 2.62 -9.84
CA PRO A 69 30.03 2.09 -10.96
C PRO A 69 29.48 2.65 -12.28
N ALA A 70 30.39 3.08 -13.15
CA ALA A 70 30.03 3.55 -14.49
C ALA A 70 29.49 2.36 -15.31
N GLY A 71 28.21 2.42 -15.70
CA GLY A 71 27.57 1.40 -16.56
C GLY A 71 26.19 0.89 -16.11
N ASN A 72 25.72 1.20 -14.90
CA ASN A 72 24.47 0.62 -14.35
C ASN A 72 23.29 1.62 -14.26
N ALA A 73 23.45 2.84 -14.75
CA ALA A 73 22.38 3.83 -14.80
C ALA A 73 21.37 3.55 -15.92
N GLU A 74 21.87 3.25 -17.13
CA GLU A 74 21.05 3.04 -18.33
C GLU A 74 20.16 1.78 -18.21
N ASP A 75 20.71 0.71 -17.66
CA ASP A 75 19.98 -0.55 -17.49
C ASP A 75 18.83 -0.42 -16.49
N HIS A 76 19.00 0.36 -15.40
CA HIS A 76 17.96 0.49 -14.38
C HIS A 76 16.75 1.28 -14.91
N GLU A 77 16.96 2.30 -15.73
CA GLU A 77 15.89 3.06 -16.39
C GLU A 77 15.16 2.19 -17.43
N ARG A 78 15.91 1.44 -18.24
CA ARG A 78 15.36 0.49 -19.21
C ARG A 78 14.55 -0.63 -18.54
N ILE A 79 15.03 -1.15 -17.40
CA ILE A 79 14.31 -2.14 -16.60
C ILE A 79 13.04 -1.52 -16.00
N GLY A 80 13.12 -0.30 -15.47
CA GLY A 80 11.99 0.43 -14.91
C GLY A 80 10.87 0.68 -15.92
N THR A 81 11.22 1.15 -17.12
CA THR A 81 10.27 1.40 -18.22
C THR A 81 9.65 0.11 -18.76
N SER A 82 10.45 -0.95 -18.94
CA SER A 82 9.95 -2.27 -19.36
C SER A 82 9.00 -2.89 -18.33
N ASN A 83 9.30 -2.77 -17.04
CA ASN A 83 8.44 -3.24 -15.95
C ASN A 83 7.14 -2.43 -15.86
N ARG A 84 7.20 -1.11 -16.01
CA ARG A 84 6.01 -0.23 -16.05
C ARG A 84 5.12 -0.56 -17.25
N LYS A 85 5.70 -0.84 -18.42
CA LYS A 85 4.95 -1.29 -19.62
C LYS A 85 4.28 -2.65 -19.41
N LYS A 86 4.86 -3.52 -18.57
CA LYS A 86 4.33 -4.85 -18.22
C LYS A 86 3.32 -4.84 -17.05
N GLN A 87 3.13 -3.71 -16.35
CA GLN A 87 2.07 -3.59 -15.36
C GLN A 87 0.70 -3.61 -16.07
N LYS A 88 0.08 -4.79 -16.09
CA LYS A 88 -1.26 -5.03 -16.66
C LYS A 88 -2.40 -4.74 -15.69
N SER A 89 -2.07 -4.43 -14.45
CA SER A 89 -3.08 -4.18 -13.44
C SER A 89 -3.33 -2.70 -13.29
N THR A 90 -4.47 -2.28 -13.81
CA THR A 90 -5.21 -1.12 -13.33
C THR A 90 -5.74 -1.46 -11.92
N TYR A 91 -4.89 -1.43 -10.89
CA TYR A 91 -5.37 -1.41 -9.50
C TYR A 91 -6.00 -0.03 -9.21
N MET A 92 -7.11 0.30 -9.88
CA MET A 92 -8.05 1.30 -9.40
C MET A 92 -9.11 0.57 -8.57
N THR A 93 -8.66 -0.34 -7.70
CA THR A 93 -9.50 -0.98 -6.71
C THR A 93 -9.64 0.01 -5.55
N GLY A 94 -10.49 1.01 -5.75
CA GLY A 94 -11.12 1.77 -4.66
C GLY A 94 -10.44 3.05 -4.17
N SER A 95 -9.21 3.35 -4.59
CA SER A 95 -8.49 4.56 -4.17
C SER A 95 -8.45 5.58 -5.31
N ARG A 96 -9.13 6.71 -5.11
CA ARG A 96 -9.02 7.89 -6.00
C ARG A 96 -7.63 8.48 -5.86
N SER A 97 -7.05 8.97 -6.95
CA SER A 97 -5.78 9.70 -6.89
C SER A 97 -5.94 10.99 -6.07
N PHE A 98 -4.86 11.46 -5.44
CA PHE A 98 -4.86 12.73 -4.69
C PHE A 98 -5.37 13.91 -5.52
N ALA A 99 -5.00 13.96 -6.81
CA ALA A 99 -5.49 14.98 -7.74
C ALA A 99 -7.00 14.93 -7.93
N PHE A 100 -7.57 13.73 -8.11
CA PHE A 100 -9.02 13.56 -8.24
C PHE A 100 -9.75 13.96 -6.95
N VAL A 101 -9.18 13.66 -5.78
CA VAL A 101 -9.77 14.04 -4.49
C VAL A 101 -9.80 15.57 -4.35
N ALA A 102 -8.70 16.27 -4.66
CA ALA A 102 -8.64 17.72 -4.60
C ALA A 102 -9.63 18.39 -5.56
N GLU A 103 -9.71 17.91 -6.81
CA GLU A 103 -10.67 18.42 -7.79
C GLU A 103 -12.14 18.19 -7.35
N ALA A 104 -12.43 17.04 -6.74
CA ALA A 104 -13.76 16.74 -6.25
C ALA A 104 -14.15 17.60 -5.03
N GLU A 105 -13.22 17.91 -4.14
CA GLU A 105 -13.46 18.81 -3.00
C GLU A 105 -13.81 20.23 -3.46
N GLU A 106 -13.11 20.77 -4.45
CA GLU A 106 -13.44 22.08 -5.03
C GLU A 106 -14.83 22.09 -5.69
N LYS A 107 -15.17 21.04 -6.46
CA LYS A 107 -16.50 20.88 -7.06
C LYS A 107 -17.60 20.74 -6.01
N LEU A 108 -17.32 20.08 -4.88
CA LEU A 108 -18.27 19.99 -3.77
C LEU A 108 -18.52 21.36 -3.13
N LYS A 109 -17.48 22.16 -2.88
CA LYS A 109 -17.61 23.53 -2.34
C LYS A 109 -18.43 24.42 -3.27
N GLU A 110 -18.14 24.39 -4.57
CA GLU A 110 -18.86 25.20 -5.57
C GLU A 110 -20.35 24.84 -5.62
N LYS A 111 -20.67 23.54 -5.64
CA LYS A 111 -22.06 23.07 -5.64
C LYS A 111 -22.77 23.42 -4.33
N LYS A 112 -22.10 23.30 -3.19
CA LYS A 112 -22.66 23.69 -1.89
C LYS A 112 -23.06 25.15 -1.85
N ALA A 113 -22.18 26.06 -2.29
CA ALA A 113 -22.47 27.49 -2.37
C ALA A 113 -23.67 27.79 -3.29
N LYS A 114 -23.79 27.07 -4.42
CA LYS A 114 -24.95 27.20 -5.33
C LYS A 114 -26.26 26.81 -4.67
N TYR A 115 -26.30 25.70 -3.94
CA TYR A 115 -27.53 25.26 -3.27
C TYR A 115 -27.90 26.11 -2.07
N GLU A 116 -26.92 26.65 -1.33
CA GLU A 116 -27.16 27.58 -0.22
C GLU A 116 -27.81 28.90 -0.70
N ALA A 117 -27.38 29.43 -1.84
CA ALA A 117 -28.01 30.59 -2.47
C ALA A 117 -29.46 30.32 -2.91
N ILE A 118 -29.74 29.12 -3.43
CA ILE A 118 -31.09 28.70 -3.83
C ILE A 118 -31.99 28.50 -2.59
N ALA A 119 -31.48 27.87 -1.53
CA ALA A 119 -32.23 27.69 -0.28
C ALA A 119 -32.58 29.02 0.39
N SER A 120 -31.71 30.03 0.25
CA SER A 120 -32.01 31.41 0.69
C SER A 120 -33.15 32.07 -0.12
N THR A 121 -33.40 31.59 -1.34
CA THR A 121 -34.38 32.17 -2.27
C THR A 121 -35.72 31.43 -2.28
N ASP A 122 -35.71 30.10 -2.15
CA ASP A 122 -36.89 29.25 -2.26
C ASP A 122 -37.03 28.41 -0.97
N SER A 123 -37.97 28.81 -0.10
CA SER A 123 -38.13 28.24 1.25
C SER A 123 -38.72 26.83 1.29
N PHE A 124 -38.95 26.20 0.12
CA PHE A 124 -39.61 24.91 -0.02
C PHE A 124 -38.66 23.71 -0.26
N VAL A 125 -37.36 23.94 -0.43
CA VAL A 125 -36.40 22.85 -0.67
C VAL A 125 -36.03 22.15 0.64
N ASN A 126 -36.45 20.90 0.78
CA ASN A 126 -36.17 20.04 1.93
C ASN A 126 -34.65 19.90 2.17
N LEU A 127 -34.16 20.46 3.27
CA LEU A 127 -32.73 20.67 3.56
C LEU A 127 -31.97 19.36 3.83
N GLU A 128 -32.65 18.31 4.30
CA GLU A 128 -32.04 17.05 4.76
C GLU A 128 -31.46 16.16 3.65
N ASN A 129 -31.69 16.48 2.37
CA ASN A 129 -31.24 15.66 1.23
C ASN A 129 -30.36 16.41 0.21
N ILE A 130 -30.00 17.66 0.49
CA ILE A 130 -29.20 18.48 -0.43
C ILE A 130 -27.75 17.95 -0.49
N ASP A 131 -27.16 17.62 0.66
CA ASP A 131 -25.78 17.14 0.73
C ASP A 131 -25.61 15.81 -0.02
N ASN A 132 -26.52 14.85 0.15
CA ASN A 132 -26.49 13.58 -0.58
C ASN A 132 -26.63 13.78 -2.10
N ARG A 133 -27.48 14.72 -2.53
CA ARG A 133 -27.66 15.08 -3.94
C ARG A 133 -26.40 15.75 -4.51
N ILE A 134 -25.73 16.61 -3.75
CA ILE A 134 -24.45 17.22 -4.14
C ILE A 134 -23.37 16.15 -4.27
N ILE A 135 -23.28 15.24 -3.31
CA ILE A 135 -22.27 14.18 -3.27
C ILE A 135 -22.44 13.18 -4.39
N THR A 136 -23.67 12.76 -4.68
CA THR A 136 -23.96 11.87 -5.81
C THR A 136 -23.67 12.54 -7.16
N ALA A 137 -23.88 13.85 -7.28
CA ALA A 137 -23.57 14.60 -8.50
C ALA A 137 -22.05 14.72 -8.77
N VAL A 138 -21.22 14.88 -7.74
CA VAL A 138 -19.75 15.04 -7.90
C VAL A 138 -19.03 13.69 -7.91
N LEU A 139 -19.45 12.77 -7.06
CA LEU A 139 -18.71 11.54 -6.77
C LEU A 139 -19.43 10.26 -7.23
N GLY A 140 -20.59 10.38 -7.88
CA GLY A 140 -21.42 9.26 -8.33
C GLY A 140 -22.24 8.59 -7.21
N PRO A 141 -23.19 7.70 -7.57
CA PRO A 141 -23.99 6.95 -6.61
C PRO A 141 -23.13 6.14 -5.63
N GLU A 142 -23.63 5.97 -4.41
CA GLU A 142 -22.99 5.10 -3.43
C GLU A 142 -23.15 3.63 -3.83
N ARG A 143 -22.07 2.85 -3.70
CA ARG A 143 -22.10 1.43 -4.05
C ARG A 143 -22.55 0.62 -2.83
N TYR A 144 -23.42 -0.36 -3.05
CA TYR A 144 -23.99 -1.21 -2.00
C TYR A 144 -22.89 -1.80 -1.09
N GLY A 145 -23.08 -1.70 0.23
CA GLY A 145 -22.18 -2.24 1.25
C GLY A 145 -20.96 -1.37 1.60
N ARG A 146 -20.84 -0.14 1.09
CA ARG A 146 -19.71 0.76 1.42
C ARG A 146 -20.19 2.17 1.73
N VAL A 147 -20.18 2.52 3.02
CA VAL A 147 -20.47 3.89 3.49
C VAL A 147 -19.27 4.80 3.22
N ARG A 148 -19.51 5.99 2.69
CA ARG A 148 -18.48 7.03 2.50
C ARG A 148 -18.10 7.66 3.83
N PHE A 149 -17.02 7.18 4.45
CA PHE A 149 -16.51 7.69 5.74
C PHE A 149 -15.73 9.02 5.65
N GLN A 150 -15.91 9.83 4.61
CA GLN A 150 -15.21 11.13 4.48
C GLN A 150 -15.82 12.25 5.36
N GLY A 151 -16.62 11.90 6.38
CA GLY A 151 -17.31 12.89 7.23
C GLY A 151 -18.39 13.70 6.52
N SER A 152 -18.66 13.42 5.24
CA SER A 152 -19.65 14.12 4.40
C SER A 152 -20.85 13.24 4.01
N GLY A 153 -20.92 11.98 4.44
CA GLY A 153 -22.08 11.12 4.22
C GLY A 153 -23.12 11.22 5.35
N VAL A 154 -24.28 10.60 5.13
CA VAL A 154 -25.34 10.45 6.14
C VAL A 154 -24.72 9.89 7.42
N THR A 155 -24.75 10.67 8.50
CA THR A 155 -24.25 10.19 9.79
C THR A 155 -25.10 9.00 10.23
N PRO A 156 -24.55 7.98 10.91
CA PRO A 156 -25.36 6.89 11.46
C PRO A 156 -26.56 7.39 12.25
N THR A 157 -26.43 8.55 12.92
CA THR A 157 -27.52 9.26 13.61
C THR A 157 -28.65 9.73 12.70
N GLN A 158 -28.36 10.17 11.47
CA GLN A 158 -29.38 10.55 10.48
C GLN A 158 -30.06 9.33 9.83
N TYR A 159 -29.36 8.19 9.73
CA TYR A 159 -29.92 6.97 9.11
C TYR A 159 -30.67 6.08 10.11
N PHE A 160 -30.15 5.92 11.32
CA PHE A 160 -30.72 5.10 12.39
C PHE A 160 -31.53 5.91 13.42
N GLY A 161 -31.53 7.24 13.31
CA GLY A 161 -32.12 8.14 14.31
C GLY A 161 -31.23 8.30 15.55
N SER A 162 -31.51 9.32 16.37
CA SER A 162 -30.89 9.55 17.68
C SER A 162 -31.36 8.52 18.73
N GLY A 163 -31.30 7.24 18.41
CA GLY A 163 -31.65 6.14 19.31
C GLY A 163 -30.52 5.87 20.29
N SER A 164 -30.44 6.66 21.36
CA SER A 164 -29.64 6.30 22.55
C SER A 164 -30.32 5.15 23.30
N GLN A 165 -30.30 3.95 22.73
CA GLN A 165 -30.48 2.73 23.51
C GLN A 165 -29.23 1.88 23.38
N GLN A 166 -28.35 2.04 24.36
CA GLN A 166 -27.34 1.05 24.67
C GLN A 166 -28.08 -0.26 24.95
N TYR A 167 -27.98 -1.21 24.03
CA TYR A 167 -28.43 -2.58 24.28
C TYR A 167 -27.47 -3.19 25.30
N MET A 168 -27.84 -3.15 26.58
CA MET A 168 -27.21 -3.95 27.60
C MET A 168 -27.83 -5.35 27.56
N PRO A 169 -27.05 -6.42 27.36
CA PRO A 169 -27.58 -7.77 27.44
C PRO A 169 -27.82 -8.09 28.92
N SER A 170 -29.08 -8.19 29.31
CA SER A 170 -29.46 -8.73 30.61
C SER A 170 -28.99 -10.17 30.68
N GLY A 171 -28.04 -10.44 31.57
CA GLY A 171 -27.55 -11.78 31.83
C GLY A 171 -28.65 -12.69 32.37
N SER A 172 -28.64 -13.93 31.91
CA SER A 172 -29.30 -15.09 32.51
C SER A 172 -28.37 -16.27 32.41
#